data_AF-A0A803PKA6-F1
#
_entry.id   AF-A0A803PKA6-F1
#
_cell.length_a   1.000
_cell.length_b   1.000
_cell.length_c   1.000
_cell.angle_alpha   90.00
_cell.angle_beta   90.00
_cell.angle_gamma   90.00
#
_symmetry.space_group_name_H-M   'P 1'
#
loop_
_entity.id
_entity.type
_entity.pdbx_description
1 polymer ?
#
loop_
_entity_poly.entity_id
_entity_poly.type
_entity_poly.pdbx_seq_one_letter_code
_entity_poly.pdbx_strand_id
1 'polypeptide(L)'
;MAVCTVYTTQLNPTCSSISTPSKSHLGFHQRQVVFYSTGKRTNRRGGNSSSSSISTSSCSPYVITCSAGDSQTLVIGLAADSGCGKSTFMRRLTSVFGGAAEPPKGGNPDSNTLISDTTTVICLDDYHSLDRTGRKEKGVTALDPKANDFDLMYEQVKALKEGTPVEKPIYNHVSGLLDPPELIKPPKILVIEGLHPMYDSRVRDLLDFSIYLDISNEVKFAWKIQGHGRAWPQS
;
A
#
# COMPACT_ATOMS: atom_id res chain seq x y z
N MET A 1 13.40 -2.77 -1.44
CA MET A 1 13.91 -3.49 -2.62
C MET A 1 13.63 -2.61 -3.84
N ALA A 2 14.66 -2.10 -4.50
CA ALA A 2 14.48 -1.25 -5.67
C ALA A 2 14.05 -2.12 -6.86
N VAL A 3 12.85 -1.92 -7.39
CA VAL A 3 12.44 -2.53 -8.65
C VAL A 3 12.92 -1.60 -9.77
N CYS A 4 14.06 -1.95 -10.36
CA CYS A 4 14.51 -1.33 -11.60
C CYS A 4 13.90 -2.13 -12.75
N THR A 5 12.92 -1.59 -13.44
CA THR A 5 12.45 -2.17 -14.70
C THR A 5 13.52 -1.86 -15.76
N VAL A 6 14.49 -2.76 -15.91
CA VAL A 6 15.55 -2.66 -16.91
C VAL A 6 15.00 -3.19 -18.23
N TYR A 7 14.67 -2.30 -19.17
CA TYR A 7 14.57 -2.71 -20.57
C TYR A 7 15.97 -3.08 -21.06
N THR A 8 16.20 -4.37 -21.31
CA THR A 8 17.46 -4.85 -21.88
C THR A 8 17.37 -4.75 -23.39
N THR A 9 18.14 -3.86 -24.00
CA THR A 9 18.56 -4.00 -25.41
C THR A 9 20.08 -4.14 -25.46
N GLN A 10 20.54 -5.05 -26.33
CA GLN A 10 21.87 -5.67 -26.29
C GLN A 10 23.05 -4.68 -26.35
N LEU A 11 24.03 -4.96 -25.49
CA LEU A 11 25.26 -4.20 -25.26
C LEU A 11 26.29 -4.34 -26.40
N ASN A 12 27.14 -3.32 -26.58
CA ASN A 12 28.58 -3.48 -26.85
C ASN A 12 29.39 -2.20 -26.51
N PRO A 13 30.67 -2.30 -26.11
CA PRO A 13 31.29 -1.39 -25.14
C PRO A 13 32.24 -0.34 -25.76
N THR A 14 32.33 0.86 -25.16
CA THR A 14 33.55 1.50 -24.60
C THR A 14 33.43 3.03 -24.45
N CYS A 15 34.15 3.55 -23.45
CA CYS A 15 34.62 4.93 -23.21
C CYS A 15 33.66 6.05 -22.77
N SER A 16 34.23 6.85 -21.87
CA SER A 16 33.65 7.62 -20.77
C SER A 16 34.07 9.10 -20.80
N SER A 17 33.13 10.01 -20.55
CA SER A 17 33.40 11.36 -20.04
C SER A 17 32.17 11.93 -19.33
N ILE A 18 32.36 12.42 -18.10
CA ILE A 18 31.34 13.05 -17.25
C ILE A 18 31.44 14.57 -17.44
N SER A 19 30.36 15.23 -17.87
CA SER A 19 30.24 16.69 -17.82
C SER A 19 29.10 17.07 -16.86
N THR A 20 29.37 18.00 -15.95
CA THR A 20 28.43 18.52 -14.94
C THR A 20 27.34 19.40 -15.57
N PRO A 21 26.07 19.37 -15.08
CA PRO A 21 24.97 20.07 -15.73
C PRO A 21 24.89 21.56 -15.35
N SER A 22 24.55 22.39 -16.35
CA SER A 22 24.07 23.77 -16.17
C SER A 22 22.63 23.77 -15.66
N LYS A 23 22.34 24.63 -14.67
CA LYS A 23 21.03 24.77 -14.02
C LYS A 23 19.90 25.04 -15.02
N SER A 24 18.87 24.19 -15.04
CA SER A 24 17.55 24.50 -15.61
C SER A 24 16.51 24.63 -14.50
N HIS A 25 15.77 25.72 -14.54
CA HIS A 25 14.76 26.13 -13.57
C HIS A 25 13.40 25.50 -13.94
N LEU A 26 13.12 24.30 -13.44
CA LEU A 26 11.78 23.67 -13.40
C LEU A 26 11.76 22.75 -12.17
N GLY A 27 10.65 22.80 -11.42
CA GLY A 27 10.55 22.39 -10.02
C GLY A 27 10.77 20.91 -9.71
N PHE A 28 11.00 20.68 -8.41
CA PHE A 28 11.05 19.41 -7.68
C PHE A 28 12.12 18.38 -8.11
N HIS A 29 13.26 18.42 -7.39
CA HIS A 29 14.29 17.40 -7.18
C HIS A 29 14.47 16.23 -8.18
N GLN A 30 14.37 16.47 -9.49
CA GLN A 30 14.78 15.49 -10.49
C GLN A 30 16.30 15.55 -10.66
N ARG A 31 17.03 14.52 -10.22
CA ARG A 31 18.46 14.36 -10.56
C ARG A 31 18.54 13.58 -11.87
N GLN A 32 18.65 14.31 -12.98
CA GLN A 32 18.94 13.71 -14.27
C GLN A 32 20.44 13.38 -14.35
N VAL A 33 20.77 12.12 -14.65
CA VAL A 33 22.15 11.70 -14.92
C VAL A 33 22.20 11.29 -16.39
N VAL A 34 22.87 12.11 -17.20
CA VAL A 34 23.06 11.85 -18.64
C VAL A 34 24.38 11.13 -18.81
N PHE A 35 24.33 9.91 -19.37
CA PHE A 35 25.52 9.15 -19.72
C PHE A 35 25.80 9.26 -21.21
N TYR A 36 27.03 9.60 -21.55
CA TYR A 36 27.55 9.55 -22.92
C TYR A 36 28.36 8.26 -23.09
N SER A 37 28.03 7.45 -24.10
CA SER A 37 28.82 6.28 -24.50
C SER A 37 29.58 6.58 -25.79
N THR A 38 30.89 6.35 -25.83
CA THR A 38 31.73 6.58 -27.01
C THR A 38 32.16 5.26 -27.66
N GLY A 39 31.22 4.55 -28.29
CA GLY A 39 31.52 3.27 -28.92
C GLY A 39 32.56 3.37 -30.06
N LYS A 40 33.78 2.87 -29.84
CA LYS A 40 34.78 2.65 -30.90
C LYS A 40 34.50 1.33 -31.61
N ARG A 41 33.96 1.40 -32.83
CA ARG A 41 33.82 0.23 -33.72
C ARG A 41 35.20 -0.17 -34.26
N THR A 42 35.75 -1.30 -33.80
CA THR A 42 36.96 -1.89 -34.41
C THR A 42 36.53 -2.77 -35.58
N ASN A 43 36.91 -2.38 -36.80
CA ASN A 43 36.72 -3.19 -37.99
C ASN A 43 38.06 -3.86 -38.34
N ARG A 44 38.11 -5.19 -38.42
CA ARG A 44 39.31 -5.92 -38.86
C ARG A 44 39.45 -5.81 -40.38
N ARG A 45 40.59 -5.25 -40.77
CA ARG A 45 41.22 -5.00 -42.08
C ARG A 45 40.76 -5.80 -43.32
N GLY A 46 40.69 -5.05 -44.43
CA GLY A 46 41.10 -5.48 -45.77
C GLY A 46 41.15 -4.32 -46.78
N GLY A 47 42.34 -3.78 -47.08
CA GLY A 47 42.70 -3.21 -48.40
C GLY A 47 42.39 -1.73 -48.75
N ASN A 48 43.48 -0.93 -48.80
CA ASN A 48 43.82 0.20 -49.68
C ASN A 48 43.04 1.54 -49.75
N SER A 49 43.85 2.59 -49.52
CA SER A 49 43.92 3.93 -50.14
C SER A 49 42.86 5.03 -49.86
N SER A 50 43.40 6.09 -49.23
CA SER A 50 43.16 7.54 -49.43
C SER A 50 41.84 8.21 -49.01
N SER A 51 42.02 9.39 -48.39
CA SER A 51 41.07 10.45 -48.01
C SER A 51 40.39 10.31 -46.63
N SER A 52 40.79 11.22 -45.73
CA SER A 52 40.27 11.44 -44.38
C SER A 52 38.97 12.21 -44.43
N SER A 53 37.84 11.54 -44.20
CA SER A 53 36.56 12.17 -43.87
C SER A 53 36.18 11.81 -42.44
N ILE A 54 36.16 12.82 -41.58
CA ILE A 54 35.67 12.69 -40.20
C ILE A 54 34.15 12.55 -40.30
N SER A 55 33.64 11.32 -40.28
CA SER A 55 32.21 11.05 -40.19
C SER A 55 31.75 11.36 -38.76
N THR A 56 31.02 12.46 -38.58
CA THR A 56 30.32 12.79 -37.34
C THR A 56 29.18 11.80 -37.12
N SER A 57 29.44 10.74 -36.33
CA SER A 57 28.39 9.82 -35.90
C SER A 57 27.43 10.56 -34.98
N SER A 58 26.15 10.64 -35.36
CA SER A 58 25.08 11.20 -34.55
C SER A 58 24.90 10.40 -33.26
N CYS A 59 25.45 10.91 -32.16
CA CYS A 59 25.21 10.34 -30.83
C CYS A 59 23.80 10.73 -30.37
N SER A 60 22.91 9.75 -30.23
CA SER A 60 21.62 9.99 -29.57
C SER A 60 21.83 9.93 -28.05
N PRO A 61 21.52 10.99 -27.29
CA PRO A 61 21.65 10.97 -25.84
C PRO A 61 20.57 10.05 -25.24
N TYR A 62 20.99 9.06 -24.44
CA TYR A 62 20.07 8.31 -23.60
C TYR A 62 19.93 9.04 -22.26
N VAL A 63 18.73 9.54 -21.99
CA VAL A 63 18.39 10.17 -20.71
C VAL A 63 17.88 9.08 -19.77
N ILE A 64 18.67 8.76 -18.74
CA ILE A 64 18.20 7.91 -17.64
C ILE A 64 17.67 8.86 -16.56
N THR A 65 16.35 8.91 -16.43
CA THR A 65 15.69 9.65 -15.36
C THR A 65 15.50 8.73 -14.16
N CYS A 66 16.28 8.95 -13.11
CA CYS A 66 16.04 8.32 -11.82
C CYS A 66 15.19 9.27 -10.98
N SER A 67 13.88 9.01 -10.89
CA SER A 67 13.06 9.61 -9.84
C SER A 67 13.25 8.80 -8.57
N ALA A 68 13.57 9.47 -7.46
CA ALA A 68 13.27 8.90 -6.15
C ALA A 68 11.74 8.88 -6.09
N GLY A 69 11.13 7.73 -6.41
CA GLY A 69 9.68 7.60 -6.40
C GLY A 69 9.13 8.00 -5.04
N ASP A 70 8.02 8.73 -5.05
CA ASP A 70 7.22 8.95 -3.85
C ASP A 70 7.00 7.60 -3.15
N SER A 71 7.09 7.60 -1.82
CA SER A 71 6.98 6.38 -1.00
C SER A 71 5.67 5.66 -1.32
N GLN A 72 5.72 4.63 -2.16
CA GLN A 72 4.56 3.81 -2.49
C GLN A 72 4.02 3.16 -1.21
N THR A 73 2.74 3.36 -0.92
CA THR A 73 2.06 2.75 0.21
C THR A 73 2.09 1.23 0.08
N LEU A 74 2.55 0.53 1.11
CA LEU A 74 2.45 -0.92 1.23
C LEU A 74 1.12 -1.29 1.87
N VAL A 75 0.38 -2.24 1.29
CA VAL A 75 -0.93 -2.67 1.80
C VAL A 75 -0.83 -4.08 2.37
N ILE A 76 -1.21 -4.23 3.63
CA ILE A 76 -1.24 -5.51 4.36
C ILE A 76 -2.70 -5.84 4.69
N GLY A 77 -3.16 -7.03 4.30
CA GLY A 77 -4.47 -7.55 4.72
C GLY A 77 -4.37 -8.43 5.96
N LEU A 78 -5.24 -8.21 6.95
CA LEU A 78 -5.38 -9.06 8.14
C LEU A 78 -6.82 -9.58 8.27
N ALA A 79 -7.05 -10.82 7.85
CA ALA A 79 -8.30 -11.50 8.07
C ALA A 79 -8.34 -12.14 9.45
N ALA A 80 -9.38 -11.84 10.21
CA ALA A 80 -9.60 -12.41 11.54
C ALA A 80 -11.06 -12.26 11.95
N ASP A 81 -11.57 -13.18 12.75
CA ASP A 81 -12.92 -13.12 13.31
C ASP A 81 -13.06 -12.05 14.42
N SER A 82 -14.28 -11.63 14.74
CA SER A 82 -14.53 -10.78 15.90
C SER A 82 -14.14 -11.50 17.20
N GLY A 83 -13.52 -10.78 18.15
CA GLY A 83 -13.15 -11.34 19.46
C GLY A 83 -12.01 -12.35 19.48
N CYS A 84 -11.32 -12.56 18.36
CA CYS A 84 -10.25 -13.57 18.24
C CYS A 84 -8.84 -12.98 18.45
N GLY A 85 -8.71 -11.86 19.18
CA GLY A 85 -7.41 -11.25 19.52
C GLY A 85 -6.82 -10.31 18.46
N LYS A 86 -7.64 -9.86 17.49
CA LYS A 86 -7.23 -8.95 16.40
C LYS A 86 -6.50 -7.70 16.90
N SER A 87 -7.11 -6.99 17.87
CA SER A 87 -6.51 -5.79 18.46
C SER A 87 -5.17 -6.07 19.16
N THR A 88 -5.00 -7.24 19.77
CA THR A 88 -3.73 -7.66 20.37
C THR A 88 -2.67 -7.93 19.31
N PHE A 89 -3.05 -8.60 18.22
CA PHE A 89 -2.17 -8.83 17.08
C PHE A 89 -1.75 -7.50 16.43
N MET A 90 -2.71 -6.61 16.19
CA MET A 90 -2.46 -5.28 15.62
C MET A 90 -1.53 -4.43 16.47
N ARG A 91 -1.72 -4.39 17.80
CA ARG A 91 -0.80 -3.68 18.70
C ARG A 91 0.64 -4.16 18.59
N ARG A 92 0.85 -5.48 18.44
CA ARG A 92 2.19 -6.05 18.24
C ARG A 92 2.76 -5.68 16.88
N LEU A 93 1.93 -5.75 15.84
CA LEU A 93 2.30 -5.40 14.48
C LEU A 93 2.70 -3.92 14.35
N THR A 94 1.90 -2.99 14.89
CA THR A 94 2.22 -1.56 14.89
C THR A 94 3.47 -1.25 15.73
N SER A 95 3.65 -1.94 16.86
CA SER A 95 4.86 -1.80 17.68
C SER A 95 6.14 -2.20 16.95
N VAL A 96 6.06 -3.11 15.97
CA VAL A 96 7.20 -3.49 15.13
C VAL A 96 7.47 -2.46 14.04
N PHE A 97 6.42 -1.87 13.47
CA PHE A 97 6.53 -0.92 12.36
C PHE A 97 6.82 0.53 12.77
N GLY A 98 6.65 0.86 14.04
CA GLY A 98 6.99 2.16 14.60
C GLY A 98 5.77 2.83 15.22
N GLY A 99 5.91 3.17 16.49
CA GLY A 99 4.96 4.01 17.23
C GLY A 99 3.80 3.30 17.92
N ALA A 100 3.16 4.05 18.81
CA ALA A 100 1.85 3.72 19.34
C ALA A 100 0.80 4.21 18.34
N ALA A 101 -0.09 3.30 17.91
CA ALA A 101 -1.19 3.67 17.04
C ALA A 101 -2.32 4.27 17.89
N GLU A 102 -2.76 5.48 17.54
CA GLU A 102 -3.80 6.23 18.26
C GLU A 102 -4.97 6.55 17.32
N PRO A 103 -6.20 6.71 17.84
CA PRO A 103 -7.32 7.22 17.05
C PRO A 103 -7.04 8.61 16.47
N PRO A 104 -7.73 9.02 15.38
CA PRO A 104 -7.55 10.33 14.77
C PRO A 104 -7.87 11.47 15.76
N LYS A 105 -6.91 12.38 15.94
CA LYS A 105 -7.08 13.51 16.88
C LYS A 105 -8.14 14.50 16.37
N GLY A 106 -9.14 14.78 17.21
CA GLY A 106 -10.22 15.71 16.88
C GLY A 106 -11.25 15.17 15.88
N GLY A 107 -11.22 13.87 15.59
CA GLY A 107 -12.23 13.18 14.76
C GLY A 107 -13.40 12.62 15.59
N ASN A 108 -14.17 11.74 14.96
CA ASN A 108 -15.23 11.00 15.63
C ASN A 108 -14.61 10.10 16.74
N PRO A 109 -15.09 10.19 18.00
CA PRO A 109 -14.57 9.37 19.10
C PRO A 109 -14.78 7.86 18.89
N ASP A 110 -15.74 7.48 18.05
CA ASP A 110 -16.06 6.09 17.71
C ASP A 110 -15.40 5.65 16.38
N SER A 111 -14.42 6.41 15.87
CA SER A 111 -13.62 6.00 14.71
C SER A 111 -12.83 4.72 15.00
N ASN A 112 -12.86 3.80 14.04
CA ASN A 112 -12.12 2.53 14.11
C ASN A 112 -10.70 2.63 13.56
N THR A 113 -10.32 3.79 13.03
CA THR A 113 -9.00 4.01 12.45
C THR A 113 -7.95 4.15 13.54
N LEU A 114 -6.79 3.52 13.36
CA LEU A 114 -5.62 3.78 14.19
C LEU A 114 -4.47 4.29 13.34
N ILE A 115 -3.85 5.38 13.78
CA ILE A 115 -2.79 6.08 13.05
C ILE A 115 -1.54 6.09 13.91
N SER A 116 -0.41 5.67 13.33
CA SER A 116 0.94 5.92 13.85
C SER A 116 1.74 6.76 12.85
N ASP A 117 3.00 7.04 13.17
CA ASP A 117 3.98 7.70 12.33
C ASP A 117 4.25 6.98 10.99
N THR A 118 4.07 5.66 10.94
CA THR A 118 4.34 4.84 9.74
C THR A 118 3.11 4.12 9.22
N THR A 119 2.20 3.75 10.11
CA THR A 119 1.14 2.78 9.83
C THR A 119 -0.23 3.40 10.05
N THR A 120 -1.15 3.20 9.11
CA THR A 120 -2.59 3.43 9.33
C THR A 120 -3.31 2.10 9.26
N VAL A 121 -4.16 1.84 10.25
CA VAL A 121 -5.02 0.66 10.33
C VAL A 121 -6.44 1.08 10.04
N ILE A 122 -7.08 0.40 9.09
CA ILE A 122 -8.50 0.58 8.75
C ILE A 122 -9.25 -0.70 9.12
N CYS A 123 -10.33 -0.56 9.88
CA CYS A 123 -11.29 -1.63 10.13
C CYS A 123 -12.23 -1.76 8.93
N LEU A 124 -12.37 -2.96 8.37
CA LEU A 124 -13.21 -3.19 7.21
C LEU A 124 -14.71 -3.16 7.50
N ASP A 125 -15.11 -3.17 8.77
CA ASP A 125 -16.50 -2.95 9.17
C ASP A 125 -16.99 -1.54 8.76
N ASP A 126 -16.07 -0.58 8.58
CA ASP A 126 -16.37 0.75 8.03
C ASP A 126 -16.96 0.69 6.62
N TYR A 127 -16.66 -0.37 5.86
CA TYR A 127 -17.22 -0.61 4.52
C TYR A 127 -18.50 -1.45 4.54
N HIS A 128 -19.21 -1.53 5.67
CA HIS A 128 -20.54 -2.11 5.68
C HIS A 128 -21.50 -1.32 4.79
N SER A 129 -22.18 -2.02 3.88
CA SER A 129 -23.25 -1.44 3.05
C SER A 129 -24.59 -1.33 3.81
N LEU A 130 -24.69 -2.01 4.96
CA LEU A 130 -25.87 -2.06 5.80
C LEU A 130 -25.50 -1.89 7.26
N ASP A 131 -26.19 -0.97 7.93
CA ASP A 131 -26.09 -0.80 9.37
C ASP A 131 -26.69 -2.00 10.13
N ARG A 132 -26.62 -1.96 11.47
CA ARG A 132 -27.11 -3.05 12.33
C ARG A 132 -28.61 -3.34 12.12
N THR A 133 -29.41 -2.30 11.90
CA THR A 133 -30.87 -2.41 11.71
C THR A 133 -31.18 -2.95 10.32
N GLY A 134 -30.56 -2.39 9.27
CA GLY A 134 -30.73 -2.83 7.89
C GLY A 134 -30.32 -4.28 7.67
N ARG A 135 -29.27 -4.76 8.36
CA ARG A 135 -28.90 -6.18 8.36
C ARG A 135 -30.00 -7.06 8.97
N LYS A 136 -30.57 -6.63 10.10
CA LYS A 136 -31.66 -7.35 10.78
C LYS A 136 -32.91 -7.43 9.91
N GLU A 137 -33.29 -6.34 9.25
CA GLU A 137 -34.44 -6.28 8.35
C GLU A 137 -34.29 -7.19 7.13
N LYS A 138 -33.07 -7.25 6.57
CA LYS A 138 -32.76 -8.12 5.42
C LYS A 138 -32.43 -9.57 5.80
N GLY A 139 -32.37 -9.89 7.10
CA GLY A 139 -32.03 -11.23 7.59
C GLY A 139 -30.60 -11.68 7.23
N VAL A 140 -29.67 -10.75 7.08
CA VAL A 140 -28.26 -11.03 6.75
C VAL A 140 -27.35 -10.69 7.93
N THR A 141 -26.18 -11.33 8.00
CA THR A 141 -25.17 -11.05 9.04
C THR A 141 -24.04 -10.16 8.49
N ALA A 142 -23.14 -9.67 9.35
CA ALA A 142 -21.94 -8.96 8.87
C ALA A 142 -21.03 -9.85 8.02
N LEU A 143 -21.09 -11.17 8.24
CA LEU A 143 -20.30 -12.15 7.50
C LEU A 143 -20.77 -12.30 6.05
N ASP A 144 -22.03 -11.97 5.77
CA ASP A 144 -22.59 -12.05 4.43
C ASP A 144 -21.94 -10.97 3.56
N PRO A 145 -21.34 -11.33 2.40
CA PRO A 145 -20.80 -10.38 1.45
C PRO A 145 -21.79 -9.27 1.04
N LYS A 146 -23.10 -9.54 1.04
CA LYS A 146 -24.14 -8.56 0.71
C LYS A 146 -24.24 -7.40 1.70
N ALA A 147 -23.68 -7.56 2.91
CA ALA A 147 -23.65 -6.52 3.92
C ALA A 147 -22.39 -5.64 3.84
N ASN A 148 -21.55 -5.83 2.81
CA ASN A 148 -20.30 -5.09 2.63
C ASN A 148 -20.26 -4.45 1.23
N ASP A 149 -19.70 -3.25 1.15
CA ASP A 149 -19.48 -2.50 -0.08
C ASP A 149 -18.04 -2.73 -0.57
N PHE A 150 -17.87 -3.79 -1.39
CA PHE A 150 -16.56 -4.13 -1.95
C PHE A 150 -16.11 -3.18 -3.06
N ASP A 151 -17.03 -2.46 -3.70
CA ASP A 151 -16.69 -1.48 -4.73
C ASP A 151 -16.03 -0.27 -4.07
N LEU A 152 -16.66 0.28 -3.03
CA LEU A 152 -16.09 1.37 -2.25
C LEU A 152 -14.76 0.97 -1.59
N MET A 153 -14.69 -0.25 -1.02
CA MET A 153 -13.46 -0.78 -0.43
C MET A 153 -12.32 -0.83 -1.46
N TYR A 154 -12.57 -1.39 -2.65
CA TYR A 154 -11.58 -1.48 -3.71
C TYR A 154 -11.11 -0.09 -4.16
N GLU A 155 -12.05 0.82 -4.44
CA GLU A 155 -11.74 2.17 -4.89
C GLU A 155 -10.86 2.92 -3.90
N GLN A 156 -11.20 2.85 -2.61
CA GLN A 156 -10.46 3.58 -1.58
C GLN A 156 -9.12 2.95 -1.23
N VAL A 157 -9.03 1.62 -1.16
CA VAL A 157 -7.74 0.93 -0.93
C VAL A 157 -6.79 1.20 -2.11
N LYS A 158 -7.31 1.18 -3.34
CA LYS A 158 -6.52 1.52 -4.53
C LYS A 158 -6.04 2.97 -4.48
N ALA A 159 -6.93 3.92 -4.20
CA ALA A 159 -6.57 5.33 -4.09
C ALA A 159 -5.46 5.56 -3.05
N LEU A 160 -5.59 4.96 -1.85
CA LEU A 160 -4.57 5.05 -0.80
C LEU A 160 -3.25 4.39 -1.23
N LYS A 161 -3.29 3.27 -1.96
CA LYS A 161 -2.10 2.62 -2.52
C LYS A 161 -1.38 3.51 -3.54
N GLU A 162 -2.15 4.27 -4.31
CA GLU A 162 -1.67 5.21 -5.33
C GLU A 162 -1.32 6.60 -4.77
N GLY A 163 -1.38 6.80 -3.45
CA GLY A 163 -1.01 8.07 -2.80
C GLY A 163 -2.10 9.14 -2.83
N THR A 164 -3.36 8.76 -3.03
CA THR A 164 -4.52 9.65 -3.02
C THR A 164 -5.32 9.52 -1.71
N PRO A 165 -5.61 10.62 -0.98
CA PRO A 165 -6.47 10.61 0.20
C PRO A 165 -7.93 10.22 -0.12
N VAL A 166 -8.64 9.69 0.87
CA VAL A 166 -10.04 9.23 0.72
C VAL A 166 -10.91 9.70 1.88
N GLU A 167 -12.20 9.91 1.60
CA GLU A 167 -13.23 10.11 2.63
C GLU A 167 -13.84 8.75 2.98
N LYS A 168 -13.33 8.12 4.02
CA LYS A 168 -13.73 6.78 4.43
C LYS A 168 -14.93 6.87 5.39
N PRO A 169 -16.03 6.13 5.19
CA PRO A 169 -17.10 6.04 6.17
C PRO A 169 -16.61 5.54 7.54
N ILE A 170 -17.45 5.70 8.56
CA ILE A 170 -17.19 5.17 9.91
C ILE A 170 -18.37 4.27 10.30
N TYR A 171 -18.10 3.01 10.62
CA TYR A 171 -19.09 2.16 11.25
C TYR A 171 -18.99 2.27 12.76
N ASN A 172 -19.95 2.96 13.37
CA ASN A 172 -19.96 3.16 14.80
C ASN A 172 -20.45 1.91 15.52
N HIS A 173 -19.55 1.20 16.21
CA HIS A 173 -19.90 -0.04 16.91
C HIS A 173 -20.84 0.16 18.12
N VAL A 174 -20.89 1.37 18.68
CA VAL A 174 -21.76 1.72 19.81
C VAL A 174 -23.20 1.88 19.32
N SER A 175 -23.43 2.80 18.38
CA SER A 175 -24.77 3.06 17.83
C SER A 175 -25.22 1.95 16.87
N GLY A 176 -24.28 1.29 16.19
CA GLY A 176 -24.52 0.32 15.13
C GLY A 176 -24.88 0.96 13.78
N LEU A 177 -24.64 2.27 13.61
CA LEU A 177 -24.95 3.07 12.43
C LEU A 177 -23.70 3.40 11.60
N LEU A 178 -23.92 3.89 10.37
CA LEU A 178 -22.88 4.47 9.53
C LEU A 178 -22.83 5.99 9.78
N ASP A 179 -21.73 6.44 10.37
CA ASP A 179 -21.46 7.84 10.68
C ASP A 179 -20.84 8.58 9.47
N PRO A 180 -20.83 9.92 9.47
CA PRO A 180 -20.16 10.71 8.44
C PRO A 180 -18.69 10.30 8.24
N PRO A 181 -18.16 10.44 7.01
CA PRO A 181 -16.82 9.96 6.69
C PRO A 181 -15.73 10.80 7.37
N GLU A 182 -14.55 10.18 7.47
CA GLU A 182 -13.30 10.82 7.89
C GLU A 182 -12.26 10.78 6.77
N LEU A 183 -11.45 11.84 6.71
CA LEU A 183 -10.36 11.94 5.76
C LEU A 183 -9.18 11.04 6.17
N ILE A 184 -8.87 10.06 5.34
CA ILE A 184 -7.70 9.19 5.49
C ILE A 184 -6.61 9.60 4.50
N LYS A 185 -5.42 9.89 5.02
CA LYS A 185 -4.23 10.18 4.21
C LYS A 185 -3.45 8.89 3.92
N PRO A 186 -2.81 8.76 2.75
CA PRO A 186 -1.96 7.62 2.43
C PRO A 186 -0.82 7.45 3.45
N PRO A 187 -0.72 6.30 4.14
CA PRO A 187 0.39 5.99 5.02
C PRO A 187 1.57 5.38 4.25
N LYS A 188 2.70 5.12 4.94
CA LYS A 188 3.74 4.25 4.38
C LYS A 188 3.27 2.78 4.37
N ILE A 189 2.59 2.36 5.43
CA ILE A 189 2.01 1.03 5.58
C ILE A 189 0.52 1.20 5.88
N LEU A 190 -0.32 0.72 4.99
CA LEU A 190 -1.76 0.58 5.18
C LEU A 190 -2.06 -0.85 5.62
N VAL A 191 -2.71 -1.01 6.76
CA VAL A 191 -3.24 -2.30 7.19
C VAL A 191 -4.76 -2.26 7.09
N ILE A 192 -5.35 -3.16 6.30
CA ILE A 192 -6.79 -3.37 6.29
C ILE A 192 -7.11 -4.63 7.10
N GLU A 193 -7.87 -4.49 8.17
CA GLU A 193 -8.22 -5.59 9.06
C GLU A 193 -9.72 -5.83 9.12
N GLY A 194 -10.13 -7.08 9.21
CA GLY A 194 -11.54 -7.41 9.39
C GLY A 194 -11.90 -8.80 8.88
N LEU A 195 -13.17 -8.97 8.53
CA LEU A 195 -13.73 -10.25 8.11
C LEU A 195 -13.39 -10.58 6.64
N HIS A 196 -13.30 -9.58 5.77
CA HIS A 196 -13.23 -9.77 4.30
C HIS A 196 -12.02 -9.16 3.56
N PRO A 197 -10.82 -8.96 4.14
CA PRO A 197 -9.72 -8.29 3.43
C PRO A 197 -9.24 -9.04 2.18
N MET A 198 -9.44 -10.35 2.13
CA MET A 198 -9.07 -11.19 0.99
C MET A 198 -10.28 -11.77 0.26
N TYR A 199 -11.51 -11.28 0.50
CA TYR A 199 -12.72 -11.83 -0.13
C TYR A 199 -12.83 -11.43 -1.61
N ASP A 200 -12.86 -10.12 -1.89
CA ASP A 200 -12.91 -9.58 -3.25
C ASP A 200 -11.54 -9.71 -3.93
N SER A 201 -11.50 -10.24 -5.16
CA SER A 201 -10.23 -10.47 -5.87
C SER A 201 -9.50 -9.17 -6.21
N ARG A 202 -10.22 -8.09 -6.50
CA ARG A 202 -9.62 -6.80 -6.85
C ARG A 202 -8.91 -6.20 -5.65
N VAL A 203 -9.52 -6.29 -4.46
CA VAL A 203 -8.87 -5.89 -3.20
C VAL A 203 -7.67 -6.79 -2.90
N ARG A 204 -7.81 -8.10 -3.10
CA ARG A 204 -6.74 -9.08 -2.87
C ARG A 204 -5.50 -8.79 -3.72
N ASP A 205 -5.69 -8.41 -4.99
CA ASP A 205 -4.61 -8.08 -5.92
C ASP A 205 -3.87 -6.78 -5.54
N LEU A 206 -4.46 -5.95 -4.68
CA LEU A 206 -3.82 -4.76 -4.11
C LEU A 206 -2.97 -5.07 -2.87
N LEU A 207 -3.05 -6.26 -2.28
CA LEU A 207 -2.31 -6.60 -1.07
C LEU A 207 -0.87 -7.01 -1.40
N ASP A 208 0.08 -6.42 -0.69
CA ASP A 208 1.50 -6.79 -0.76
C ASP A 208 1.82 -7.95 0.21
N PHE A 209 1.02 -8.08 1.28
CA PHE A 209 1.09 -9.20 2.22
C PHE A 209 -0.29 -9.51 2.81
N SER A 210 -0.58 -10.78 3.08
CA SER A 210 -1.85 -11.24 3.64
C SER A 210 -1.62 -12.12 4.85
N ILE A 211 -2.36 -11.85 5.93
CA ILE A 211 -2.32 -12.59 7.18
C ILE A 211 -3.73 -13.10 7.46
N TYR A 212 -3.86 -14.38 7.78
CA TYR A 212 -5.11 -14.98 8.20
C TYR A 212 -4.94 -15.59 9.59
N LEU A 213 -5.72 -15.12 10.56
CA LEU A 213 -5.72 -15.65 11.92
C LEU A 213 -6.80 -16.72 12.04
N ASP A 214 -6.41 -17.97 11.81
CA ASP A 214 -7.29 -19.13 11.98
C ASP A 214 -7.28 -19.60 13.43
N ILE A 215 -8.44 -19.51 14.10
CA ILE A 215 -8.62 -19.96 15.48
C ILE A 215 -9.64 -21.09 15.47
N SER A 216 -9.32 -22.21 16.12
CA SER A 216 -10.22 -23.35 16.21
C SER A 216 -11.55 -22.98 16.86
N ASN A 217 -12.63 -23.63 16.42
CA ASN A 217 -13.98 -23.37 16.93
C ASN A 217 -14.09 -23.59 18.45
N GLU A 218 -13.35 -24.56 18.99
CA GLU A 218 -13.28 -24.84 20.43
C GLU A 218 -12.71 -23.66 21.21
N VAL A 219 -11.62 -23.07 20.72
CA VAL A 219 -10.99 -21.90 21.34
C VAL A 219 -11.89 -20.67 21.19
N LYS A 220 -12.49 -20.45 20.01
CA LYS A 220 -13.47 -19.36 19.81
C LYS A 220 -14.63 -19.48 20.78
N PHE A 221 -15.18 -20.69 20.95
CA PHE A 221 -16.27 -20.94 21.89
C PHE A 221 -15.84 -20.69 23.34
N ALA A 222 -14.69 -21.22 23.74
CA ALA A 222 -14.15 -21.01 25.08
C ALA A 222 -13.94 -19.52 25.39
N TRP A 223 -13.35 -18.75 24.47
CA TRP A 223 -13.13 -17.31 24.64
C TRP A 223 -14.43 -16.52 24.69
N LYS A 224 -15.44 -16.91 23.92
CA LYS A 224 -16.74 -16.24 23.92
C LYS A 224 -17.51 -16.50 25.22
N ILE A 225 -17.50 -17.73 25.72
CA ILE A 225 -18.15 -18.08 26.99
C ILE A 225 -17.39 -17.50 28.20
N GLN A 226 -16.05 -17.57 28.20
CA GLN A 226 -15.24 -17.05 29.29
C GLN A 226 -15.18 -15.52 29.29
N GLY A 227 -15.06 -14.89 28.12
CA GLY A 227 -14.98 -13.44 27.96
C GLY A 227 -16.29 -12.69 28.22
N HIS A 228 -17.45 -13.32 28.03
CA HIS A 228 -18.75 -12.76 28.45
C HIS A 228 -19.11 -13.06 29.92
N GLY A 229 -18.40 -13.98 30.59
CA GLY A 229 -18.76 -14.47 31.93
C GLY A 229 -17.78 -14.14 33.06
N ARG A 230 -16.53 -13.76 32.77
CA ARG A 230 -15.56 -13.35 33.79
C ARG A 230 -14.69 -12.20 33.29
N ALA A 231 -14.81 -11.04 33.93
CA ALA A 231 -13.67 -10.15 34.05
C ALA A 231 -12.50 -11.01 34.57
N TRP A 232 -11.40 -11.01 33.84
CA TRP A 232 -10.17 -11.66 34.30
C TRP A 232 -9.88 -11.14 35.72
N PRO A 233 -9.73 -12.00 36.73
CA PRO A 233 -9.12 -11.54 37.97
C PRO A 233 -7.72 -11.09 37.58
N GLN A 234 -7.44 -9.80 37.71
CA GLN A 234 -6.06 -9.37 37.80
C GLN A 234 -5.51 -9.97 39.10
N SER A 235 -4.32 -10.57 38.94
CA SER A 235 -3.50 -11.34 39.90
C SER A 235 -4.01 -12.73 40.28
#